data_AF-A0A4Q5HCU8-F1
#
_entry.id   AF-A0A4Q5HCU8-F1
#
_cell.length_a   1.000
_cell.length_b   1.000
_cell.length_c   1.000
_cell.angle_alpha   90.00
_cell.angle_beta   90.00
_cell.angle_gamma   90.00
#
_symmetry.space_group_name_H-M   'P 1'
#
loop_
_entity.id
_entity.type
_entity.pdbx_description
1 polymer ?
#
loop_
_entity_poly.entity_id
_entity_poly.type
_entity_poly.pdbx_seq_one_letter_code
_entity_poly.pdbx_strand_id
1 'polypeptide(L)'
;MIKTVKASLNLLPPSAAMAGIYTMVDNTRGVWKAPANVSVNYVNRPEVNINNREQEDLNVPVNGKAINAIRSFIGEGIKIWSARTLDSNSLDWRYINVRRTMIFLEESVKNAVHAYVFEPNDAKCRRAS
;
A
#
# COMPACT_ATOMS: atom_id res chain seq x y z
N MET A 1 3.55 -29.01 22.43
CA MET A 1 3.45 -27.79 23.27
C MET A 1 4.43 -26.70 22.81
N ILE A 2 5.75 -26.94 22.82
CA ILE A 2 6.78 -25.92 22.46
C ILE A 2 6.61 -25.34 21.03
N LYS A 3 6.29 -26.17 20.03
CA LYS A 3 6.10 -25.70 18.64
C LYS A 3 4.96 -24.69 18.49
N THR A 4 3.85 -24.90 19.19
CA THR A 4 2.68 -24.02 19.14
C THR A 4 2.99 -22.67 19.80
N VAL A 5 3.65 -22.69 20.97
CA VAL A 5 4.08 -21.47 21.66
C VAL A 5 5.05 -20.67 20.79
N LYS A 6 6.02 -21.33 20.13
CA LYS A 6 6.93 -20.66 19.18
C LYS A 6 6.18 -20.02 18.01
N ALA A 7 5.15 -20.67 17.49
CA ALA A 7 4.36 -20.12 16.39
C ALA A 7 3.58 -18.87 16.82
N SER A 8 2.96 -18.89 18.00
CA SER A 8 2.25 -17.73 18.55
C SER A 8 3.19 -16.57 18.88
N LEU A 9 4.40 -16.83 19.40
CA LEU A 9 5.40 -15.79 19.68
C LEU A 9 5.96 -15.14 18.40
N ASN A 10 6.02 -15.89 17.31
CA ASN A 10 6.51 -15.40 16.01
C ASN A 10 5.38 -14.85 15.11
N LEU A 11 4.17 -14.70 15.66
CA LEU A 11 3.09 -14.03 14.95
C LEU A 11 3.33 -12.53 14.99
N LEU A 12 3.61 -11.95 13.82
CA LEU A 12 3.91 -10.54 13.68
C LEU A 12 2.81 -9.84 12.88
N PRO A 13 2.51 -8.57 13.19
CA PRO A 13 1.58 -7.78 12.39
C PRO A 13 2.15 -7.54 10.98
N PRO A 14 1.32 -7.55 9.93
CA PRO A 14 1.78 -7.40 8.55
C PRO A 14 2.23 -5.98 8.19
N SER A 15 1.96 -4.98 9.05
CA SER A 15 2.24 -3.56 8.78
C SER A 15 3.71 -3.27 8.51
N ALA A 16 4.62 -3.88 9.29
CA ALA A 16 6.06 -3.72 9.12
C ALA A 16 6.53 -4.29 7.76
N ALA A 17 6.04 -5.45 7.36
CA ALA A 17 6.35 -6.05 6.07
C ALA A 17 5.81 -5.19 4.91
N MET A 18 4.58 -4.66 5.05
CA MET A 18 3.98 -3.77 4.05
C MET A 18 4.77 -2.48 3.84
N ALA A 19 5.31 -1.87 4.90
CA ALA A 19 6.14 -0.67 4.77
C ALA A 19 7.40 -0.93 3.94
N GLY A 20 8.05 -2.08 4.14
CA GLY A 20 9.19 -2.51 3.33
C GLY A 20 8.80 -2.76 1.87
N ILE A 21 7.63 -3.38 1.64
CA ILE A 21 7.14 -3.66 0.28
C ILE A 21 6.78 -2.39 -0.47
N TYR A 22 6.16 -1.40 0.18
CA TYR A 22 5.91 -0.10 -0.42
C TYR A 22 7.22 0.55 -0.89
N THR A 23 8.23 0.58 -0.02
CA THR A 23 9.55 1.13 -0.36
C THR A 23 10.20 0.39 -1.53
N MET A 24 10.14 -0.95 -1.53
CA MET A 24 10.68 -1.77 -2.60
C MET A 24 9.97 -1.53 -3.95
N VAL A 25 8.63 -1.48 -3.95
CA VAL A 25 7.84 -1.24 -5.17
C VAL A 25 8.09 0.15 -5.72
N ASP A 26 8.14 1.16 -4.86
CA ASP A 26 8.40 2.54 -5.25
C ASP A 26 9.77 2.69 -5.92
N ASN A 27 10.81 2.08 -5.34
CA ASN A 27 12.17 2.16 -5.88
C ASN A 27 12.35 1.37 -7.18
N THR A 28 11.59 0.28 -7.38
CA THR A 28 11.78 -0.61 -8.54
C THR A 28 10.86 -0.27 -9.71
N ARG A 29 9.64 0.22 -9.45
CA ARG A 29 8.63 0.49 -10.49
C ARG A 29 7.97 1.86 -10.40
N GLY A 30 8.13 2.57 -9.28
CA GLY A 30 7.50 3.86 -9.02
C GLY A 30 6.20 3.78 -8.20
N VAL A 31 5.86 4.91 -7.58
CA VAL A 31 4.72 5.06 -6.64
C VAL A 31 3.33 4.79 -7.27
N TRP A 32 3.24 4.90 -8.59
CA TRP A 32 2.02 4.64 -9.38
C TRP A 32 1.71 3.15 -9.56
N LYS A 33 2.65 2.27 -9.23
CA LYS A 33 2.42 0.83 -9.27
C LYS A 33 1.68 0.38 -8.01
N ALA A 34 0.60 -0.37 -8.19
CA ALA A 34 -0.08 -1.04 -7.09
C ALA A 34 0.87 -2.03 -6.38
N PRO A 35 1.00 -1.95 -5.04
CA PRO A 35 1.80 -2.87 -4.21
C PRO A 35 1.06 -4.21 -3.97
N ALA A 36 0.50 -4.77 -5.04
CA ALA A 36 -0.19 -6.06 -5.06
C ALA A 36 0.49 -7.00 -6.07
N ASN A 37 0.26 -8.29 -5.91
CA ASN A 37 0.98 -9.38 -6.59
C ASN A 37 2.50 -9.33 -6.34
N VAL A 38 2.89 -8.93 -5.13
CA VAL A 38 4.29 -8.91 -4.68
C VAL A 38 4.45 -9.97 -3.60
N SER A 39 5.50 -10.80 -3.74
CA SER A 39 5.81 -11.84 -2.78
C SER A 39 6.35 -11.24 -1.48
N VAL A 40 5.89 -11.78 -0.34
CA VAL A 40 6.37 -11.40 0.98
C VAL A 40 7.48 -12.37 1.39
N ASN A 41 8.71 -11.85 1.47
CA ASN A 41 9.88 -12.66 1.81
C ASN A 41 9.94 -12.96 3.32
N TYR A 42 10.61 -14.06 3.68
CA TYR A 42 10.82 -14.49 5.07
C TYR A 42 9.54 -14.71 5.89
N VAL A 43 8.41 -15.01 5.23
CA VAL A 43 7.15 -15.38 5.88
C VAL A 43 6.83 -16.83 5.56
N ASN A 44 6.51 -17.61 6.59
CA ASN A 44 6.19 -19.04 6.43
C ASN A 44 4.74 -19.27 6.00
N ARG A 45 3.79 -18.55 6.61
CA ARG A 45 2.36 -18.56 6.29
C ARG A 45 1.63 -17.37 6.91
N PRO A 46 0.50 -16.96 6.35
CA PRO A 46 -0.50 -16.18 7.08
C PRO A 46 -1.05 -16.97 8.28
N GLU A 47 -1.51 -16.27 9.31
CA GLU A 47 -2.21 -16.89 10.44
C GLU A 47 -3.55 -17.48 10.03
N VAL A 48 -4.32 -16.70 9.27
CA VAL A 48 -5.62 -17.07 8.74
C VAL A 48 -5.50 -17.30 7.24
N ASN A 49 -5.86 -18.51 6.81
CA ASN A 49 -5.93 -18.84 5.38
C ASN A 49 -7.26 -18.36 4.81
N ILE A 50 -7.20 -17.34 3.97
CA ILE A 50 -8.38 -16.74 3.34
C ILE A 50 -8.63 -17.40 1.98
N ASN A 51 -9.85 -17.87 1.75
CA ASN A 51 -10.30 -18.44 0.48
C ASN A 51 -10.80 -17.35 -0.50
N ASN A 52 -11.12 -17.71 -1.74
CA ASN A 52 -11.55 -16.72 -2.75
C ASN A 52 -12.86 -16.01 -2.40
N ARG A 53 -13.81 -16.71 -1.75
CA ARG A 53 -15.12 -16.14 -1.37
C ARG A 53 -14.97 -15.13 -0.24
N GLU A 54 -14.26 -15.52 0.81
CA GLU A 54 -13.95 -14.62 1.94
C GLU A 54 -13.21 -13.38 1.47
N GLN A 55 -12.33 -13.51 0.48
CA GLN A 55 -11.61 -12.38 -0.08
C GLN A 55 -12.51 -11.44 -0.88
N GLU A 56 -13.53 -11.95 -1.56
CA GLU A 56 -14.49 -11.13 -2.30
C GLU A 56 -15.25 -10.20 -1.34
N ASP A 57 -15.70 -10.75 -0.22
CA ASP A 57 -16.36 -10.01 0.86
C ASP A 57 -15.44 -8.96 1.48
N LEU A 58 -14.15 -9.27 1.67
CA LEU A 58 -13.16 -8.32 2.20
C LEU A 58 -12.83 -7.18 1.22
N ASN A 59 -12.86 -7.46 -0.07
CA ASN A 59 -12.50 -6.50 -1.10
C ASN A 59 -13.67 -5.58 -1.47
N VAL A 60 -14.91 -6.10 -1.53
CA VAL A 60 -16.13 -5.34 -1.88
C VAL A 60 -17.15 -5.37 -0.72
N PRO A 61 -16.79 -4.91 0.49
CA PRO A 61 -17.75 -4.92 1.58
C PRO A 61 -18.78 -3.80 1.40
N VAL A 62 -20.01 -4.07 1.83
CA VAL A 62 -21.14 -3.13 1.75
C VAL A 62 -20.86 -1.81 2.50
N ASN A 63 -20.01 -1.87 3.52
CA ASN A 63 -19.60 -0.70 4.32
C ASN A 63 -18.55 0.20 3.64
N GLY A 64 -18.06 -0.17 2.43
CA GLY A 64 -17.06 0.57 1.66
C GLY A 64 -15.62 0.49 2.17
N LYS A 65 -15.36 -0.21 3.27
CA LYS A 65 -14.04 -0.34 3.90
C LYS A 65 -13.36 -1.62 3.45
N ALA A 66 -12.68 -1.59 2.32
CA ALA A 66 -11.97 -2.75 1.81
C ALA A 66 -10.77 -3.12 2.70
N ILE A 67 -10.54 -4.42 2.86
CA ILE A 67 -9.40 -5.00 3.59
C ILE A 67 -8.52 -5.75 2.59
N ASN A 68 -7.23 -5.44 2.59
CA ASN A 68 -6.28 -6.09 1.70
C ASN A 68 -5.76 -7.39 2.32
N ALA A 69 -6.08 -8.53 1.69
CA ALA A 69 -5.65 -9.84 2.17
C ALA A 69 -4.24 -10.20 1.69
N ILE A 70 -3.45 -10.81 2.58
CA ILE A 70 -2.19 -11.50 2.26
C ILE A 70 -2.49 -13.00 2.21
N ARG A 71 -2.23 -13.63 1.07
CA ARG A 71 -2.65 -15.01 0.79
C ARG A 71 -1.48 -15.88 0.36
N SER A 72 -1.54 -17.16 0.72
CA SER A 72 -0.63 -18.19 0.23
C SER A 72 -1.17 -18.82 -1.05
N PHE A 73 -0.36 -18.83 -2.09
CA PHE A 73 -0.62 -19.52 -3.35
C PHE A 73 0.31 -20.71 -3.51
N ILE A 74 -0.25 -21.85 -3.94
CA ILE A 74 0.52 -23.06 -4.21
C ILE A 74 1.44 -22.78 -5.41
N GLY A 75 2.75 -22.98 -5.24
CA GLY A 75 3.76 -22.74 -6.29
C GLY A 75 4.29 -21.30 -6.37
N GLU A 76 3.51 -20.30 -5.97
CA GLU A 76 3.93 -18.88 -6.06
C GLU A 76 4.29 -18.23 -4.71
N GLY A 77 4.05 -18.93 -3.60
CA GLY A 77 4.36 -18.44 -2.25
C GLY A 77 3.31 -17.48 -1.69
N ILE A 78 3.71 -16.64 -0.74
CA ILE A 78 2.82 -15.70 -0.05
C ILE A 78 2.85 -14.36 -0.76
N LYS A 79 1.68 -13.85 -1.13
CA LYS A 79 1.54 -12.61 -1.90
C LYS A 79 0.50 -11.69 -1.29
N ILE A 80 0.72 -10.39 -1.47
CA ILE A 80 -0.31 -9.37 -1.26
C ILE A 80 -1.25 -9.42 -2.46
N TRP A 81 -2.55 -9.52 -2.21
CA TRP A 81 -3.50 -9.82 -3.28
C TRP A 81 -4.47 -8.69 -3.62
N SER A 82 -4.46 -7.60 -2.86
CA SER A 82 -5.22 -6.39 -3.19
C SER A 82 -4.50 -5.12 -2.75
N ALA A 83 -4.93 -3.99 -3.31
CA ALA A 83 -4.35 -2.66 -3.09
C ALA A 83 -5.45 -1.58 -3.00
N ARG A 84 -6.56 -1.87 -2.31
CA ARG A 84 -7.67 -0.93 -2.09
C ARG A 84 -7.45 -0.09 -0.83
N THR A 85 -8.02 1.11 -0.80
CA THR A 85 -8.03 1.97 0.38
C THR A 85 -9.25 1.66 1.25
N LEU A 86 -9.32 2.30 2.43
CA LEU A 86 -10.52 2.27 3.27
C LEU A 86 -11.70 3.06 2.67
N ASP A 87 -11.46 3.82 1.60
CA ASP A 87 -12.48 4.51 0.81
C ASP A 87 -12.67 3.78 -0.53
N SER A 88 -13.08 2.52 -0.46
CA SER A 88 -13.18 1.66 -1.65
C SER A 88 -14.38 1.98 -2.53
N ASN A 89 -15.40 2.66 -1.99
CA ASN A 89 -16.60 3.03 -2.75
C ASN A 89 -16.39 4.29 -3.59
N SER A 90 -15.44 5.15 -3.22
CA SER A 90 -15.05 6.28 -4.04
C SER A 90 -14.56 5.84 -5.43
N LEU A 91 -14.83 6.65 -6.44
CA LEU A 91 -14.30 6.45 -7.79
C LEU A 91 -12.86 6.96 -7.88
N ASP A 92 -12.52 8.00 -7.12
CA ASP A 92 -11.23 8.68 -7.20
C ASP A 92 -10.17 8.03 -6.31
N TRP A 93 -10.55 7.62 -5.10
CA TRP A 93 -9.60 7.19 -4.07
C TRP A 93 -9.62 5.69 -3.76
N ARG A 94 -10.24 4.90 -4.63
CA ARG A 94 -10.41 3.45 -4.45
C ARG A 94 -9.10 2.70 -4.23
N TYR A 95 -8.04 3.11 -4.91
CA TYR A 95 -6.80 2.34 -5.00
C TYR A 95 -5.62 3.05 -4.34
N ILE A 96 -4.78 2.26 -3.66
CA ILE A 96 -3.61 2.72 -2.92
C ILE A 96 -2.61 3.43 -3.84
N ASN A 97 -2.36 2.90 -5.04
CA ASN A 97 -1.40 3.52 -5.96
C ASN A 97 -1.86 4.89 -6.45
N VAL A 98 -3.16 5.08 -6.70
CA VAL A 98 -3.71 6.38 -7.10
C VAL A 98 -3.51 7.39 -5.97
N ARG A 99 -3.91 7.03 -4.74
CA ARG A 99 -3.75 7.92 -3.58
C ARG A 99 -2.28 8.24 -3.30
N ARG A 100 -1.39 7.25 -3.34
CA ARG A 100 0.05 7.45 -3.10
C ARG A 100 0.73 8.28 -4.18
N THR A 101 0.30 8.14 -5.43
CA THR A 101 0.81 8.98 -6.54
C THR A 101 0.42 10.44 -6.32
N MET A 102 -0.83 10.70 -5.92
CA MET A 102 -1.27 12.07 -5.63
C MET A 102 -0.49 12.67 -4.46
N ILE A 103 -0.32 11.93 -3.36
CA ILE A 103 0.47 12.38 -2.21
C ILE A 103 1.91 12.69 -2.64
N PHE A 104 2.52 11.84 -3.45
CA PHE A 104 3.88 12.05 -3.94
C PHE A 104 3.97 13.31 -4.81
N LEU A 105 2.98 13.56 -5.67
CA LEU A 105 2.91 14.77 -6.49
C LEU A 105 2.74 16.03 -5.63
N GLU A 106 1.80 16.01 -4.68
CA GLU A 106 1.54 17.12 -3.76
C GLU A 106 2.81 17.50 -2.98
N GLU A 107 3.50 16.51 -2.38
CA GLU A 107 4.74 16.75 -1.63
C GLU A 107 5.89 17.20 -2.55
N SER A 108 6.00 16.66 -3.77
CA SER A 108 7.04 17.06 -4.71
C SER A 108 6.85 18.51 -5.18
N VAL A 109 5.62 18.90 -5.52
CA VAL A 109 5.28 20.28 -5.91
C VAL A 109 5.51 21.23 -4.74
N LYS A 110 5.03 20.87 -3.54
CA LYS A 110 5.24 21.66 -2.32
C LYS A 110 6.73 21.91 -2.05
N ASN A 111 7.57 20.89 -2.18
CA ASN A 111 9.01 21.02 -2.00
C ASN A 111 9.66 21.90 -3.08
N ALA A 112 9.20 21.82 -4.34
CA ALA A 112 9.70 22.65 -5.42
C ALA A 112 9.34 24.13 -5.25
N VAL A 113 8.09 24.44 -4.86
CA VAL A 113 7.63 25.82 -4.66
C VAL A 113 8.12 26.43 -3.34
N HIS A 114 8.59 25.62 -2.39
CA HIS A 114 9.07 26.08 -1.09
C HIS A 114 10.20 27.12 -1.20
N ALA A 115 11.02 27.06 -2.24
CA ALA A 115 12.08 28.05 -2.49
C ALA A 115 11.55 29.46 -2.80
N TYR A 116 10.31 29.59 -3.25
CA TYR A 116 9.71 30.85 -3.71
C TYR A 116 8.81 31.52 -2.66
N VAL A 117 8.68 30.95 -1.45
CA VAL A 117 7.75 31.42 -0.41
C VAL A 117 7.98 32.88 0.00
N PHE A 118 9.23 33.35 -0.07
CA PHE A 118 9.60 34.73 0.30
C PHE A 118 10.04 35.59 -0.88
N GLU A 119 9.88 35.10 -2.11
CA GLU A 119 10.18 35.89 -3.30
C GLU A 119 9.05 36.91 -3.57
N PRO A 120 9.36 38.09 -4.15
CA PRO A 120 8.34 39.07 -4.52
C PRO A 120 7.28 38.46 -5.46
N ASN A 121 5.99 38.74 -5.23
CA ASN A 121 4.89 38.24 -6.07
C ASN A 121 4.76 39.03 -7.40
N ASP A 122 5.80 38.95 -8.23
CA ASP A 122 5.85 39.53 -9.56
C ASP A 122 5.60 38.49 -10.68
N ALA A 123 5.56 38.95 -11.93
CA ALA A 123 5.35 38.06 -13.08
C ALA A 123 6.53 37.13 -13.37
N LYS A 124 7.70 37.35 -12.77
CA LYS A 124 8.87 36.48 -12.93
C LYS A 124 8.79 35.31 -11.96
N CYS A 125 8.45 35.59 -10.69
CA CYS A 125 8.19 34.59 -9.67
C CYS A 125 7.07 33.61 -10.09
N ARG A 126 5.92 34.12 -10.55
CA ARG A 126 4.80 33.29 -11.04
C ARG A 126 5.10 32.40 -12.25
N ARG A 127 6.14 32.71 -13.02
CA ARG A 127 6.58 31.88 -14.15
C ARG A 127 7.64 30.85 -13.75
N ALA A 128 8.29 31.05 -12.60
CA ALA A 128 9.34 30.20 -12.07
C ALA A 128 8.81 29.14 -11.08
N SER A 129 7.73 29.46 -10.36
CA SER A 129 6.95 28.53 -9.55
C SER A 129 6.01 27.68 -10.40
#